data_AF-A0A7V3G0H0-F1
#
_entry.id   AF-A0A7V3G0H0-F1
#
_cell.length_a   1.000
_cell.length_b   1.000
_cell.length_c   1.000
_cell.angle_alpha   90.00
_cell.angle_beta   90.00
_cell.angle_gamma   90.00
#
_symmetry.space_group_name_H-M   'P 1'
#
loop_
_entity.id
_entity.type
_entity.pdbx_description
1 polymer ?
#
loop_
_entity_poly.entity_id
_entity_poly.type
_entity_poly.pdbx_seq_one_letter_code
_entity_poly.pdbx_strand_id
1 'polypeptide(L)' 'MLRLTLLWLLCLPTLAPSRPPNVVLIISDDQGWTDFGFMGHKDIKTPHLDQ' A
#
# COMPACT_ATOMS: atom_id res chain seq x y z
N MET A 1 25.50 15.91 -33.04
CA MET A 1 25.19 16.95 -32.04
C MET A 1 23.68 17.06 -31.82
N LEU A 2 22.86 17.44 -32.82
CA LEU A 2 21.40 17.64 -32.66
C LEU A 2 20.56 16.38 -32.31
N ARG A 3 20.97 15.19 -32.77
CA ARG A 3 20.26 13.92 -32.48
C ARG A 3 20.39 13.45 -31.03
N LEU A 4 21.49 13.78 -30.35
CA LEU A 4 21.73 13.41 -28.95
C LEU A 4 20.89 14.26 -28.00
N THR A 5 20.73 15.55 -28.33
CA THR A 5 19.90 16.50 -27.59
C THR A 5 18.42 16.13 -27.63
N LEU A 6 17.92 15.64 -28.78
CA LEU A 6 16.53 15.21 -28.93
C LEU A 6 16.22 13.96 -28.09
N LEU A 7 17.17 13.04 -27.97
CA LEU A 7 17.03 11.82 -27.15
C LEU A 7 16.92 12.14 -25.64
N TRP A 8 17.57 13.21 -25.20
CA TRP A 8 17.58 13.64 -23.80
C TRP A 8 16.25 14.27 -23.37
N LEU A 9 15.61 15.03 -24.28
CA LEU A 9 14.27 15.62 -24.08
C LEU A 9 13.16 14.56 -24.00
N LEU A 10 13.32 13.41 -24.65
CA LEU A 10 12.35 12.30 -24.62
C LEU A 10 12.37 11.49 -23.29
N CYS A 11 13.41 11.65 -22.48
CA CYS A 11 13.60 10.86 -21.27
C CYS A 11 13.23 11.61 -19.97
N LEU A 12 12.63 12.80 -20.08
CA LEU A 12 12.16 13.57 -18.93
C LEU A 12 11.04 12.79 -18.22
N PRO A 13 11.24 12.37 -16.95
CA PRO A 13 10.21 11.66 -16.22
C PRO A 13 9.03 12.62 -15.97
N THR A 14 7.83 12.18 -16.33
CA THR A 14 6.61 12.94 -16.02
C THR A 14 6.39 12.88 -14.51
N LEU A 15 6.62 13.99 -13.80
CA LEU A 15 6.29 14.11 -12.40
C LEU A 15 4.79 14.34 -12.26
N ALA A 16 4.00 13.28 -12.44
CA ALA A 16 2.58 13.33 -12.15
C ALA A 16 2.41 13.47 -10.62
N PRO A 17 1.55 14.39 -10.13
CA PRO A 17 1.23 14.44 -8.71
C PRO A 17 0.63 13.10 -8.30
N SER A 18 1.27 12.39 -7.37
CA SER A 18 0.64 11.20 -6.80
C SER A 18 -0.64 11.67 -6.12
N ARG A 19 -1.80 11.11 -6.51
CA ARG A 19 -3.03 11.39 -5.77
C ARG A 19 -2.79 11.03 -4.29
N PRO A 20 -3.37 11.77 -3.34
CA PRO A 20 -3.31 11.34 -1.95
C PRO A 20 -3.92 9.93 -1.83
N PRO A 21 -3.35 9.05 -0.97
CA PRO A 21 -3.93 7.75 -0.73
C PRO A 21 -5.32 7.87 -0.08
N ASN A 22 -6.18 6.87 -0.29
CA ASN A 22 -7.41 6.75 0.49
C ASN A 22 -7.04 6.19 1.88
N VAL A 23 -7.63 6.75 2.93
CA VAL A 23 -7.45 6.26 4.30
C VAL A 23 -8.75 5.58 4.74
N VAL A 24 -8.65 4.31 5.15
CA VAL A 24 -9.76 3.55 5.74
C VAL A 24 -9.35 3.19 7.16
N LEU A 25 -10.09 3.71 8.15
CA LEU A 25 -9.91 3.40 9.56
C LEU A 25 -10.92 2.33 9.98
N ILE A 26 -10.43 1.18 10.41
CA ILE A 26 -11.24 0.07 10.91
C ILE A 26 -11.05 0.00 12.43
N ILE A 27 -12.15 0.07 13.18
CA ILE A 27 -12.15 -0.04 14.64
C ILE A 27 -13.06 -1.22 14.99
N SER A 28 -12.52 -2.17 15.77
CA SER A 28 -13.32 -3.23 16.38
C SER A 28 -13.59 -2.89 17.84
N ASP A 29 -14.79 -3.21 18.30
CA ASP A 29 -15.14 -3.14 19.71
C ASP A 29 -14.64 -4.40 20.42
N ASP A 30 -14.06 -4.23 21.62
CA ASP A 30 -13.58 -5.30 22.52
C ASP A 30 -12.66 -6.40 21.92
N GLN A 31 -12.11 -6.21 20.74
CA GLN A 31 -11.20 -7.20 20.14
C GLN A 31 -9.84 -7.18 20.82
N GLY A 32 -9.44 -8.32 21.39
CA GLY A 32 -8.16 -8.50 22.04
C GLY A 32 -7.00 -8.53 21.03
N TRP A 33 -5.83 -8.07 21.46
CA TRP A 33 -4.61 -8.08 20.63
C TRP A 33 -4.15 -9.50 20.26
N THR A 34 -4.57 -10.53 21.01
CA THR A 34 -4.28 -11.95 20.75
C THR A 34 -5.29 -12.63 19.84
N ASP A 35 -6.39 -11.96 19.46
CA ASP A 35 -7.52 -12.60 18.80
C ASP A 35 -7.32 -12.77 17.29
N PHE A 36 -6.17 -12.36 16.75
CA PHE A 36 -5.87 -12.46 15.32
C PHE A 36 -5.20 -13.79 14.97
N GLY A 37 -5.51 -14.29 13.77
CA GLY A 37 -4.85 -15.47 13.21
C GLY A 37 -3.33 -15.28 13.08
N PHE A 38 -2.89 -14.11 12.60
CA PHE A 38 -1.46 -13.76 12.51
C PHE A 38 -0.73 -13.65 13.87
N MET A 39 -1.49 -13.57 14.98
CA MET A 39 -0.94 -13.63 16.35
C MET A 39 -0.84 -15.06 16.89
N GLY A 40 -1.18 -16.07 16.08
CA GLY A 40 -1.09 -17.48 16.45
C GLY A 40 -2.32 -18.02 17.17
N HIS A 41 -3.46 -17.34 17.11
CA HIS A 41 -4.70 -17.84 17.71
C HIS A 41 -5.11 -19.17 17.06
N LYS A 42 -5.36 -20.20 17.88
CA LYS A 42 -5.61 -21.58 17.40
C LYS A 42 -6.95 -21.71 16.68
N ASP A 43 -7.99 -21.11 17.26
CA ASP A 43 -9.38 -21.29 16.79
C ASP A 43 -9.91 -20.11 15.97
N ILE A 44 -9.73 -18.87 16.44
CA ILE A 44 -10.12 -17.66 15.70
C ILE A 44 -9.33 -17.55 14.39
N LYS A 45 -10.03 -17.23 13.30
CA LYS A 45 -9.48 -17.01 11.96
C LYS A 45 -9.87 -15.63 11.47
N THR A 46 -8.89 -14.84 11.03
CA THR A 46 -9.08 -13.49 10.50
C THR A 46 -8.53 -13.40 9.07
N PRO A 47 -9.00 -14.23 8.12
CA PRO A 47 -8.33 -14.45 6.84
C PRO A 47 -8.13 -13.20 5.98
N HIS A 48 -8.98 -12.17 6.12
CA HIS A 48 -8.83 -10.90 5.42
C HIS A 48 -7.88 -9.91 6.11
N LEU A 49 -7.61 -10.08 7.41
CA LEU A 49 -6.64 -9.28 8.16
C LEU A 49 -5.28 -9.96 8.23
N ASP A 50 -5.22 -11.28 8.02
CA ASP A 50 -3.98 -12.08 8.02
C ASP A 50 -3.21 -12.00 6.68
N GLN A 51 -3.73 -11.29 5.67
CA GLN A 51 -3.21 -11.20 4.29
C GLN A 51 -2.49 -9.89 3.99
#